data_AF-A0A2U8VQH6-F1
#
_entry.id   AF-A0A2U8VQH6-F1
#
_cell.length_a   1.000
_cell.length_b   1.000
_cell.length_c   1.000
_cell.angle_alpha   90.00
_cell.angle_beta   90.00
_cell.angle_gamma   90.00
#
_symmetry.space_group_name_H-M   'P 1'
#
loop_
_entity.id
_entity.type
_entity.pdbx_description
1 polymer ?
#
loop_
_entity_poly.entity_id
_entity_poly.type
_entity_poly.pdbx_seq_one_letter_code
_entity_poly.pdbx_strand_id
1 'polypeptide(L)'
;MTWLLTHDGRVVFRGSYRDGLAAAERAGVLFHVVTVATDAGRKTFEVAGRGFYDDGTERAPRLERGWMLFPQSSHGIPRRAAA
;
A
#
# COMPACT_ATOMS: atom_id res chain seq x y z
N MET A 1 -14.75 -5.70 9.05
CA MET A 1 -14.82 -4.40 8.35
C MET A 1 -14.36 -4.59 6.91
N THR A 2 -15.11 -4.05 5.94
CA THR A 2 -14.81 -4.25 4.51
C THR A 2 -13.87 -3.17 3.99
N TRP A 3 -12.85 -3.58 3.24
CA TRP A 3 -11.86 -2.75 2.57
C TRP A 3 -12.02 -2.85 1.06
N LEU A 4 -11.73 -1.75 0.38
CA LEU A 4 -11.74 -1.65 -1.08
C LEU A 4 -10.31 -1.41 -1.57
N LEU A 5 -9.85 -2.24 -2.50
CA LEU A 5 -8.71 -1.92 -3.36
C LEU A 5 -9.27 -1.32 -4.65
N THR A 6 -8.77 -0.15 -5.02
CA THR A 6 -9.16 0.54 -6.25
C THR A 6 -7.95 0.88 -7.10
N HIS A 7 -8.15 0.97 -8.40
CA HIS A 7 -7.21 1.50 -9.37
C HIS A 7 -7.92 2.54 -10.23
N ASP A 8 -7.44 3.79 -10.23
CA ASP A 8 -8.04 4.91 -10.96
C ASP A 8 -9.57 5.05 -10.74
N GLY A 9 -9.99 4.88 -9.48
CA GLY A 9 -11.39 4.99 -9.06
C GLY A 9 -12.26 3.76 -9.33
N ARG A 10 -11.74 2.72 -9.99
CA ARG A 10 -12.45 1.44 -10.19
C ARG A 10 -12.14 0.47 -9.07
N VAL A 11 -13.16 -0.19 -8.51
CA VAL A 11 -12.97 -1.23 -7.50
C VAL A 11 -12.41 -2.49 -8.15
N VAL A 12 -11.23 -2.92 -7.69
CA VAL A 12 -10.54 -4.14 -8.15
C VAL A 12 -10.76 -5.29 -7.17
N PHE A 13 -10.83 -4.98 -5.87
CA PHE A 13 -11.08 -5.99 -4.83
C PHE A 13 -11.91 -5.42 -3.68
N ARG A 14 -12.72 -6.28 -3.05
CA ARG A 14 -13.52 -5.99 -1.86
C ARG A 14 -13.42 -7.15 -0.87
N GLY A 15 -13.00 -6.88 0.37
CA GLY A 15 -12.83 -7.93 1.36
C GLY A 15 -12.23 -7.43 2.66
N SER A 16 -11.39 -8.24 3.31
CA SER A 16 -10.63 -7.80 4.48
C SER A 16 -9.42 -6.95 4.07
N TYR A 17 -8.85 -6.20 5.02
CA TYR A 17 -7.59 -5.47 4.79
C TYR A 17 -6.46 -6.41 4.33
N ARG A 18 -6.32 -7.57 5.00
CA ARG A 18 -5.29 -8.56 4.73
C ARG A 18 -5.44 -9.15 3.33
N ASP A 19 -6.67 -9.48 2.92
CA ASP A 19 -6.93 -9.98 1.58
C ASP A 19 -6.73 -8.90 0.51
N GLY A 20 -7.01 -7.63 0.85
CA GLY A 20 -6.73 -6.48 -0.02
C GLY A 20 -5.24 -6.29 -0.27
N LEU A 21 -4.39 -6.42 0.76
CA LEU A 21 -2.94 -6.43 0.60
C LEU A 21 -2.48 -7.62 -0.23
N ALA A 22 -3.01 -8.82 0.01
CA ALA A 22 -2.68 -10.00 -0.78
C ALA A 22 -3.12 -9.86 -2.26
N ALA A 23 -4.25 -9.19 -2.53
CA ALA A 23 -4.68 -8.86 -3.88
C ALA A 23 -3.73 -7.87 -4.56
N ALA A 24 -3.31 -6.81 -3.85
CA ALA A 24 -2.33 -5.85 -4.35
C ALA A 24 -0.95 -6.48 -4.62
N GLU A 25 -0.51 -7.37 -3.73
CA GLU A 25 0.74 -8.12 -3.90
C GLU A 25 0.68 -9.03 -5.14
N ARG A 26 -0.42 -9.77 -5.34
CA ARG A 26 -0.63 -10.59 -6.56
C ARG A 26 -0.72 -9.76 -7.83
N ALA A 27 -1.25 -8.54 -7.75
CA ALA A 27 -1.29 -7.61 -8.87
C ALA A 27 0.07 -6.95 -9.16
N GLY A 28 1.09 -7.15 -8.30
CA GLY A 28 2.42 -6.59 -8.47
C GLY A 28 2.51 -5.10 -8.18
N VAL A 29 1.57 -4.55 -7.40
CA VAL A 29 1.45 -3.09 -7.15
C VAL A 29 1.69 -2.72 -5.70
N LEU A 30 2.01 -3.70 -4.86
CA LEU A 30 2.37 -3.51 -3.47
C LEU A 30 3.89 -3.46 -3.37
N PHE A 31 4.40 -2.51 -2.58
CA PHE A 31 5.82 -2.42 -2.26
C PHE A 31 6.02 -1.88 -0.85
N HIS A 32 7.25 -1.97 -0.36
CA HIS A 32 7.67 -1.32 0.88
C HIS A 32 9.01 -0.60 0.65
N VAL A 33 9.35 0.28 1.57
CA VAL A 33 10.55 1.10 1.48
C VAL A 33 11.58 0.63 2.49
N VAL A 34 12.82 0.44 2.01
CA VAL A 34 13.97 0.08 2.82
C VAL A 34 15.02 1.19 2.72
N THR A 35 15.46 1.69 3.87
CA THR A 35 16.59 2.63 3.94
C THR A 35 17.82 1.88 4.43
N VAL A 36 18.89 1.91 3.63
CA VAL A 36 20.17 1.26 3.91
C VAL A 36 21.22 2.34 4.14
N ALA A 37 21.99 2.22 5.22
CA ALA A 37 23.17 3.04 5.43
C ALA A 37 24.32 2.51 4.56
N THR A 38 24.98 3.41 3.86
CA THR A 38 26.16 3.16 3.01
C THR A 38 27.27 4.12 3.40
N ASP A 39 28.49 3.87 2.95
CA ASP A 39 29.63 4.77 3.20
C ASP A 39 29.39 6.20 2.64
N ALA A 40 28.53 6.33 1.63
CA ALA A 40 28.12 7.59 1.02
C ALA A 40 26.85 8.22 1.68
N GLY A 41 26.37 7.67 2.80
CA GLY A 41 25.16 8.11 3.49
C GLY A 41 23.99 7.13 3.35
N ARG A 42 22.76 7.59 3.59
CA ARG A 42 21.56 6.73 3.53
C ARG A 42 20.97 6.70 2.12
N LYS A 43 20.72 5.49 1.62
CA LYS A 43 19.97 5.26 0.37
C LYS A 43 18.63 4.59 0.67
N THR A 44 17.63 4.94 -0.12
CA THR A 44 16.28 4.41 0.01
C THR A 44 15.92 3.61 -1.24
N PHE A 45 15.35 2.43 -1.04
CA PHE A 45 14.95 1.51 -2.10
C PHE A 45 13.48 1.13 -1.95
N GLU A 46 12.80 1.01 -3.07
CA GLU A 46 11.48 0.40 -3.15
C GLU A 46 11.65 -1.09 -3.44
N VAL A 47 11.01 -1.92 -2.63
CA VAL A 47 11.09 -3.38 -2.72
C VAL A 47 9.69 -3.92 -2.90
N ALA A 48 9.49 -4.72 -3.95
CA ALA A 48 8.20 -5.30 -4.27
C ALA A 48 7.68 -6.22 -3.16
N GLY A 49 6.37 -6.19 -2.93
CA GLY A 49 5.67 -6.98 -1.94
C GLY A 49 5.75 -6.41 -0.52
N ARG A 50 5.27 -7.22 0.44
CA ARG A 50 5.33 -6.87 1.86
C ARG A 50 6.74 -7.03 2.40
N GLY A 51 7.07 -6.20 3.39
CA GLY A 51 8.35 -6.25 4.09
C GLY A 51 8.13 -6.28 5.58
N PHE A 52 9.07 -6.87 6.30
CA PHE A 52 9.04 -6.97 7.75
C PHE A 52 10.37 -6.45 8.31
N TYR A 53 10.35 -5.98 9.54
CA TYR A 53 11.56 -5.79 10.34
C TYR A 53 11.94 -7.12 10.99
N ASP A 54 13.15 -7.18 11.55
CA ASP A 54 13.69 -8.40 12.17
C ASP A 54 12.88 -8.86 13.39
N ASP A 55 12.14 -7.94 14.03
CA ASP A 55 11.22 -8.23 15.13
C ASP A 55 9.86 -8.79 14.67
N GLY A 56 9.66 -8.95 13.36
CA GLY A 56 8.41 -9.41 12.75
C GLY A 56 7.35 -8.33 12.55
N THR A 57 7.63 -7.07 12.92
CA THR A 57 6.75 -5.94 12.66
C THR A 57 6.67 -5.68 11.15
N GLU A 58 5.46 -5.60 10.61
CA GLU A 58 5.26 -5.29 9.19
C GLU A 58 5.68 -3.84 8.89
N ARG A 59 6.51 -3.67 7.86
CA ARG A 59 6.85 -2.34 7.33
C ARG A 59 5.61 -1.76 6.66
N ALA A 60 5.43 -0.44 6.79
CA ALA A 60 4.28 0.24 6.21
C ALA A 60 4.16 -0.07 4.71
N PRO A 61 3.12 -0.81 4.27
CA PRO A 61 2.94 -1.14 2.88
C PRO A 61 2.57 0.10 2.08
N ARG A 62 3.06 0.16 0.84
CA ARG A 62 2.76 1.20 -0.13
C ARG A 62 2.20 0.58 -1.39
N LEU A 63 1.44 1.40 -2.11
CA LEU A 63 0.83 1.01 -3.36
C LEU A 63 1.37 1.91 -4.48
N GLU A 64 1.51 1.32 -5.65
CA GLU A 64 1.85 2.05 -6.87
C GLU A 64 0.88 3.20 -7.11
N ARG A 65 1.34 4.21 -7.85
CA ARG A 65 0.51 5.37 -8.18
C ARG A 65 -0.79 4.93 -8.86
N GLY A 66 -1.91 5.52 -8.47
CA GLY A 66 -3.25 5.20 -8.98
C GLY A 66 -3.96 4.10 -8.19
N TRP A 67 -3.24 3.33 -7.36
CA TRP A 67 -3.82 2.33 -6.48
C TRP A 67 -4.12 2.90 -5.09
N MET A 68 -5.26 2.49 -4.52
CA MET A 68 -5.64 2.87 -3.16
C MET A 68 -6.32 1.71 -2.46
N LEU A 69 -5.96 1.48 -1.19
CA LEU A 69 -6.61 0.54 -0.29
C LEU A 69 -7.19 1.32 0.89
N PHE A 70 -8.50 1.32 1.05
CA PHE A 70 -9.18 2.09 2.10
C PHE A 70 -10.44 1.39 2.62
N PRO A 71 -10.89 1.70 3.85
CA PRO A 71 -12.12 1.14 4.38
C PRO A 71 -13.33 1.57 3.54
N GLN A 72 -14.25 0.65 3.26
CA GLN A 72 -15.43 0.95 2.45
C GLN A 72 -16.27 2.11 3.01
N SER A 73 -16.31 2.30 4.34
CA SER A 73 -16.99 3.43 4.98
C SER A 73 -16.43 4.80 4.61
N SER A 74 -15.20 4.86 4.10
CA SER A 74 -14.58 6.09 3.59
C SER A 74 -14.97 6.37 2.12
N HIS A 75 -15.61 5.41 1.44
CA HIS A 75 -16.11 5.57 0.09
C HIS A 75 -17.35 6.48 0.12
N GLY A 76 -17.28 7.65 -0.53
CA GLY A 76 -18.35 8.66 -0.53
C GLY A 76 -18.03 9.96 0.22
N ILE A 77 -16.86 10.07 0.87
CA ILE A 77 -16.36 11.37 1.34
C ILE A 77 -15.67 12.05 0.14
N PRO A 78 -16.22 13.15 -0.42
CA PRO A 78 -15.54 13.87 -1.48
C PRO A 78 -14.18 14.35 -0.96
N ARG A 79 -13.12 13.90 -1.62
CA ARG A 79 -11.76 14.36 -1.40
C ARG A 79 -11.76 15.85 -1.74
N ARG A 80 -11.85 16.73 -0.75
CA ARG A 80 -11.63 18.17 -0.95
C ARG A 80 -10.27 18.31 -1.64
N ALA A 81 -10.28 18.72 -2.91
CA ALA A 81 -9.08 19.20 -3.56
C ALA A 81 -8.58 20.38 -2.73
N ALA A 82 -7.37 20.28 -2.18
CA ALA A 82 -6.69 21.44 -1.67
C ALA A 82 -6.41 22.35 -2.89
N ALA A 83 -7.05 23.52 -2.88
CA ALA A 83 -6.80 24.62 -3.80
C ALA A 83 -5.77 25.57 -3.16
#